data_AF-A0A392TJ62-F1
#
_entry.id   AF-A0A392TJ62-F1
#
_cell.length_a   1.000
_cell.length_b   1.000
_cell.length_c   1.000
_cell.angle_alpha   90.00
_cell.angle_beta   90.00
_cell.angle_gamma   90.00
#
_symmetry.space_group_name_H-M   'P 1'
#
loop_
_entity.id
_entity.type
_entity.pdbx_description
1 polymer ?
#
loop_
_entity_poly.entity_id
_entity_poly.type
_entity_poly.pdbx_seq_one_letter_code
_entity_poly.pdbx_strand_id
1 'polypeptide(L)'
;AGSTGHDYTTSKHGLLGLVRSACGELGAYGIRVNSISPYIVGTPLTCSELNMEVSEVEAIGDDSSNFKGITLKTTHIAEAALFLASDE
;
A
#
# COMPACT_ATOMS: atom_id res chain seq x y z
N ALA A 1 1.80 -7.59 -12.27
CA ALA A 1 0.35 -7.88 -12.42
C ALA A 1 -0.09 -8.74 -11.24
N GLY A 2 -1.32 -8.57 -10.75
CA GLY A 2 -1.78 -9.06 -9.44
C GLY A 2 -1.42 -10.52 -9.16
N SER A 3 -0.48 -10.73 -8.24
CA SER A 3 -0.01 -12.06 -7.81
C SER A 3 -0.87 -12.65 -6.68
N THR A 4 -2.05 -12.07 -6.44
CA THR A 4 -2.97 -12.36 -5.34
C THR A 4 -4.35 -12.76 -5.87
N GLY A 5 -5.22 -13.29 -5.01
CA GLY A 5 -6.55 -13.79 -5.41
C GLY A 5 -7.39 -12.78 -6.20
N HIS A 6 -8.23 -13.29 -7.12
CA HIS A 6 -9.12 -12.47 -7.95
C HIS A 6 -10.08 -11.61 -7.11
N ASP A 7 -10.54 -12.15 -5.99
CA ASP A 7 -11.36 -11.47 -4.99
C ASP A 7 -10.61 -10.26 -4.40
N TYR A 8 -9.41 -10.47 -3.85
CA TYR A 8 -8.59 -9.40 -3.28
C TYR A 8 -8.26 -8.33 -4.32
N THR A 9 -7.83 -8.75 -5.53
CA THR A 9 -7.49 -7.84 -6.62
C THR A 9 -8.69 -6.99 -7.05
N THR A 10 -9.86 -7.60 -7.17
CA THR A 10 -11.11 -6.89 -7.52
C THR A 10 -11.50 -5.91 -6.43
N SER A 11 -11.48 -6.33 -5.16
CA SER A 11 -11.80 -5.46 -4.02
C SER A 11 -10.86 -4.26 -3.91
N LYS A 12 -9.55 -4.44 -4.13
CA LYS A 12 -8.58 -3.33 -4.10
C LYS A 12 -8.76 -2.35 -5.26
N HIS A 13 -9.12 -2.81 -6.46
CA HIS A 13 -9.49 -1.91 -7.56
C HIS A 13 -10.78 -1.14 -7.26
N GLY A 14 -11.78 -1.80 -6.63
CA GLY A 14 -12.99 -1.14 -6.16
C GLY A 14 -12.71 -0.01 -5.18
N LEU A 15 -11.77 -0.22 -4.24
CA LEU A 15 -11.34 0.81 -3.29
C LEU A 15 -10.73 2.03 -4.00
N LEU A 16 -9.96 1.85 -5.08
CA LEU A 16 -9.43 2.97 -5.86
C LEU A 16 -10.55 3.76 -6.56
N GLY A 17 -11.59 3.08 -7.04
CA GLY A 17 -12.79 3.73 -7.58
C GLY A 17 -13.49 4.59 -6.53
N LEU A 18 -13.66 4.04 -5.32
CA LEU A 18 -14.26 4.75 -4.19
C LEU A 18 -13.45 5.99 -3.80
N VAL A 19 -12.12 5.88 -3.68
CA VAL A 19 -11.23 7.00 -3.36
C VAL A 19 -11.39 8.14 -4.37
N ARG A 20 -11.46 7.82 -5.66
CA ARG A 20 -11.65 8.81 -6.73
C ARG A 20 -13.02 9.49 -6.67
N SER A 21 -14.10 8.71 -6.46
CA SER A 21 -15.45 9.26 -6.34
C SER A 21 -15.56 10.19 -5.12
N ALA A 22 -15.11 9.72 -3.96
CA ALA A 22 -15.16 10.47 -2.72
C ALA A 22 -14.30 11.74 -2.78
N CYS A 23 -13.12 11.70 -3.41
CA CYS A 23 -12.29 12.89 -3.61
C CYS A 23 -13.02 13.97 -4.42
N GLY A 24 -13.73 13.58 -5.49
CA GLY A 24 -14.50 14.52 -6.31
C GLY A 24 -15.67 15.18 -5.55
N GLU A 25 -16.39 14.41 -4.73
CA GLU A 25 -17.51 14.90 -3.93
C GLU A 25 -17.06 15.77 -2.75
N LEU A 26 -16.02 15.33 -2.03
CA LEU A 26 -15.59 15.95 -0.78
C LEU A 26 -14.63 17.12 -0.98
N GLY A 27 -14.04 17.26 -2.18
CA GLY A 27 -13.13 18.35 -2.51
C GLY A 27 -13.76 19.74 -2.34
N ALA A 28 -15.06 19.89 -2.58
CA ALA A 28 -15.78 21.17 -2.36
C ALA A 28 -15.79 21.62 -0.89
N TYR A 29 -15.58 20.69 0.04
CA TYR A 29 -15.48 20.95 1.48
C TYR A 29 -14.03 21.05 1.97
N GLY A 30 -13.05 21.08 1.06
CA GLY A 30 -11.62 21.10 1.40
C GLY A 30 -11.09 19.77 1.96
N ILE A 31 -11.85 18.67 1.84
CA ILE A 31 -11.45 17.35 2.34
C ILE A 31 -10.69 16.60 1.24
N ARG A 32 -9.48 16.14 1.56
CA ARG A 32 -8.62 15.35 0.66
C ARG A 32 -8.80 13.86 0.94
N VAL A 33 -8.93 13.05 -0.12
CA VAL A 33 -9.04 11.59 -0.02
C VAL A 33 -7.95 10.94 -0.87
N ASN A 34 -7.09 10.14 -0.25
CA ASN A 34 -5.94 9.49 -0.90
C ASN A 34 -5.87 8.01 -0.56
N SER A 35 -5.07 7.25 -1.33
CA SER A 35 -4.81 5.84 -1.08
C SER A 35 -3.31 5.56 -1.16
N ILE A 36 -2.78 4.85 -0.18
CA ILE A 36 -1.41 4.30 -0.23
C ILE A 36 -1.52 2.84 -0.62
N SER A 37 -0.87 2.48 -1.73
CA SER A 37 -0.92 1.13 -2.30
C SER A 37 0.50 0.54 -2.28
N PRO A 38 0.97 0.03 -1.13
CA PRO A 38 2.30 -0.52 -1.03
C PRO A 38 2.41 -1.84 -1.79
N TYR A 39 3.65 -2.25 -2.06
CA TYR A 39 3.96 -3.62 -2.46
C TYR A 39 3.99 -4.53 -1.22
N ILE A 40 4.53 -5.75 -1.33
CA ILE A 40 4.71 -6.62 -0.15
C ILE A 40 5.61 -5.91 0.89
N VAL A 41 5.21 -5.96 2.16
CA VAL A 41 5.93 -5.33 3.29
C VAL A 41 5.92 -6.29 4.47
N GLY A 42 7.03 -6.39 5.18
CA GLY A 42 7.18 -7.23 6.38
C GLY A 42 6.28 -6.78 7.54
N THR A 43 5.03 -7.24 7.52
CA THR A 43 4.03 -7.01 8.58
C THR A 43 3.65 -8.35 9.22
N PRO A 44 3.06 -8.36 10.43
CA PRO A 44 2.57 -9.61 11.03
C PRO A 44 1.60 -10.38 10.12
N LEU A 45 0.77 -9.68 9.34
CA LEU A 45 -0.15 -10.29 8.38
C LEU A 45 0.61 -11.09 7.31
N THR A 46 1.55 -10.45 6.62
CA THR A 46 2.31 -11.10 5.53
C THR A 46 3.24 -12.19 6.05
N CYS A 47 3.82 -12.01 7.24
CA CYS A 47 4.65 -13.02 7.89
C CYS A 47 3.83 -14.27 8.22
N SER A 48 2.61 -14.08 8.75
CA SER A 48 1.70 -15.19 9.04
C SER A 48 1.18 -15.88 7.79
N GLU A 49 0.87 -15.15 6.72
CA GLU A 49 0.38 -15.74 5.46
C GLU A 49 1.46 -16.54 4.72
N LEU A 50 2.72 -16.09 4.79
CA LEU A 50 3.84 -16.73 4.11
C LEU A 50 4.63 -17.70 5.00
N ASN A 51 4.33 -17.75 6.30
CA ASN A 51 5.08 -18.49 7.31
C ASN A 51 6.59 -18.18 7.25
N MET A 52 6.90 -16.88 7.27
CA MET A 52 8.23 -16.30 7.07
C MET A 52 8.50 -15.20 8.11
N GLU A 53 9.77 -14.97 8.42
CA GLU A 53 10.21 -13.83 9.22
C GLU A 53 10.19 -12.54 8.41
N VAL A 54 10.14 -11.40 9.11
CA VAL A 54 10.09 -10.05 8.49
C VAL A 54 11.21 -9.87 7.46
N SER A 55 12.44 -10.29 7.78
CA SER A 55 13.59 -10.17 6.88
C SER A 55 13.46 -10.99 5.61
N GLU A 56 12.78 -12.14 5.66
CA GLU A 56 12.54 -13.00 4.48
C GLU A 56 11.48 -12.38 3.58
N VAL A 57 10.41 -11.83 4.16
CA VAL A 57 9.36 -11.09 3.42
C VAL A 57 9.95 -9.84 2.75
N GLU A 58 10.79 -9.10 3.48
CA GLU A 58 11.50 -7.94 2.96
C GLU A 58 12.45 -8.30 1.80
N ALA A 59 13.17 -9.42 1.89
CA ALA A 59 14.04 -9.91 0.83
C ALA A 59 13.25 -10.29 -0.44
N ILE A 60 12.10 -10.97 -0.29
CA ILE A 60 11.20 -11.26 -1.42
C ILE A 60 10.69 -9.96 -2.06
N GLY A 61 10.33 -8.98 -1.23
CA GLY A 61 9.90 -7.66 -1.69
C GLY A 61 10.97 -6.94 -2.50
N ASP A 62 12.22 -6.97 -2.06
CA ASP A 62 13.35 -6.35 -2.77
C ASP A 62 13.70 -7.08 -4.08
N ASP A 63 13.67 -8.41 -4.09
CA ASP A 63 13.91 -9.20 -5.31
C ASP A 63 12.80 -8.99 -6.35
N SER A 64 11.56 -8.84 -5.91
CA SER A 64 10.39 -8.64 -6.79
C SER A 64 10.12 -7.16 -7.14
N SER A 65 10.80 -6.20 -6.51
CA SER A 65 10.56 -4.77 -6.74
C SER A 65 11.09 -4.32 -8.11
N ASN A 66 10.40 -3.35 -8.72
CA ASN A 66 10.93 -2.66 -9.91
C ASN A 66 12.10 -1.73 -9.57
N PHE A 67 12.16 -1.23 -8.34
CA PHE A 67 13.16 -0.26 -7.88
C PHE A 67 14.14 -0.94 -6.91
N LYS A 68 15.36 -1.17 -7.38
CA LYS A 68 16.39 -1.92 -6.63
C LYS A 68 17.15 -1.03 -5.65
N GLY A 69 17.61 -1.64 -4.55
CA GLY A 69 18.50 -1.00 -3.57
C GLY A 69 17.78 -0.26 -2.44
N ILE A 70 16.45 -0.27 -2.43
CA ILE A 70 15.64 0.20 -1.30
C ILE A 70 14.64 -0.88 -0.92
N THR A 71 14.83 -1.46 0.26
CA THR A 71 13.86 -2.36 0.87
C THR A 71 12.68 -1.56 1.40
N LEU A 72 11.46 -1.88 0.95
CA LEU A 72 10.24 -1.21 1.42
C LEU A 72 9.93 -1.61 2.87
N LYS A 73 9.92 -0.63 3.78
CA LYS A 73 9.61 -0.82 5.21
C LYS A 73 8.27 -0.19 5.58
N THR A 74 7.75 -0.59 6.74
CA THR A 74 6.54 0.03 7.33
C THR A 74 6.71 1.52 7.60
N THR A 75 7.93 1.98 7.90
CA THR A 75 8.25 3.40 8.10
C THR A 75 8.04 4.23 6.83
N HIS A 76 8.39 3.72 5.65
CA HIS A 76 8.15 4.43 4.39
C HIS A 76 6.65 4.64 4.12
N ILE A 77 5.80 3.68 4.52
CA ILE A 77 4.34 3.82 4.43
C ILE A 77 3.85 4.86 5.45
N ALA A 78 4.37 4.83 6.67
CA ALA A 78 4.01 5.78 7.71
C ALA A 78 4.39 7.22 7.33
N GLU A 79 5.56 7.43 6.73
CA GLU A 79 6.01 8.72 6.19
C GLU A 79 5.11 9.19 5.04
N ALA A 80 4.74 8.30 4.11
CA ALA A 80 3.79 8.62 3.05
C ALA A 80 2.40 8.99 3.61
N ALA A 81 1.94 8.30 4.66
CA ALA A 81 0.70 8.64 5.34
C ALA A 81 0.77 9.99 6.04
N LEU A 82 1.90 10.29 6.69
CA LEU A 82 2.14 11.58 7.32
C LEU A 82 2.09 12.72 6.29
N PHE A 83 2.81 12.56 5.17
CA PHE A 83 2.79 13.51 4.06
C PHE A 83 1.38 13.69 3.49
N LEU A 84 0.65 12.61 3.25
CA LEU A 84 -0.71 12.71 2.74
C LEU A 84 -1.69 13.33 3.75
N ALA A 85 -1.38 13.29 5.04
CA ALA A 85 -2.21 13.88 6.10
C ALA A 85 -1.80 15.32 6.47
N SER A 86 -0.62 15.78 6.05
CA SER A 86 -0.14 17.14 6.31
C SER A 86 -0.78 18.19 5.39
N ASP A 87 -0.47 19.46 5.66
CA ASP A 87 -0.83 20.60 4.82
C ASP A 87 0.20 20.88 3.70
N GLU A 88 1.36 20.22 3.77
CA GLU A 88 2.40 20.21 2.73
C GLU A 88 1.96 19.39 1.50
#